data_AF-A0A1Q3FDJ6-F1
#
_entry.id   AF-A0A1Q3FDJ6-F1
#
_cell.length_a   1.000
_cell.length_b   1.000
_cell.length_c   1.000
_cell.angle_alpha   90.00
_cell.angle_beta   90.00
_cell.angle_gamma   90.00
#
_symmetry.space_group_name_H-M   'P 1'
#
loop_
_entity.id
_entity.type
_entity.pdbx_description
1 polymer ?
#
loop_
_entity_poly.entity_id
_entity_poly.type
_entity_poly.pdbx_seq_one_letter_code
_entity_poly.pdbx_strand_id
1 'polypeptide(L)'
;MTFPDKEARAVCWTARDEYWACLEQHAPMHNSTSGEPEPKACVALRKLYEKRCPSQWVKHFDRKRTYEQFKVKMAKGYEPLEEQQKKN
;
A
#
# COMPACT_ATOMS: atom_id res chain seq x y z
N MET A 1 20.44 3.52 -14.19
CA MET A 1 19.50 4.00 -13.16
C MET A 1 20.18 5.11 -12.38
N THR A 2 19.61 6.31 -12.36
CA THR A 2 20.16 7.42 -11.59
C THR A 2 19.73 7.26 -10.14
N PHE A 3 20.67 7.39 -9.21
CA PHE A 3 20.36 7.36 -7.79
C PHE A 3 19.71 8.70 -7.43
N PRO A 4 18.50 8.72 -6.84
CA PRO A 4 17.84 9.98 -6.53
C PRO A 4 18.59 10.75 -5.44
N ASP A 5 18.80 12.04 -5.70
CA ASP A 5 19.37 12.99 -4.73
C ASP A 5 18.53 13.05 -3.46
N LYS A 6 19.11 13.59 -2.37
CA LYS A 6 18.47 13.63 -1.05
C LYS A 6 17.10 14.29 -1.08
N GLU A 7 16.94 15.38 -1.83
CA GLU A 7 15.67 16.09 -1.99
C GLU A 7 14.64 15.27 -2.77
N ALA A 8 15.04 14.63 -3.86
CA ALA A 8 14.16 13.75 -4.64
C ALA A 8 13.63 12.58 -3.78
N ARG A 9 14.47 12.04 -2.89
CA ARG A 9 14.04 11.02 -1.92
C ARG A 9 13.04 11.55 -0.90
N ALA A 10 13.24 12.75 -0.39
CA ALA A 10 12.31 13.38 0.55
C ALA A 10 10.93 13.62 -0.10
N VAL A 11 10.91 14.12 -1.34
CA VAL A 11 9.66 14.30 -2.11
C VAL A 11 8.95 12.96 -2.34
N CYS A 12 9.69 11.92 -2.69
CA CYS A 12 9.14 10.58 -2.87
C CYS A 12 8.51 10.03 -1.57
N TRP A 13 9.20 10.16 -0.43
CA TRP A 13 8.66 9.70 0.86
C TRP A 13 7.43 10.50 1.29
N THR A 14 7.40 11.81 1.04
CA THR A 14 6.24 12.64 1.34
C THR A 14 5.01 12.19 0.52
N ALA A 15 5.19 11.98 -0.79
CA ALA A 15 4.12 11.50 -1.67
C ALA A 15 3.63 10.08 -1.29
N ARG A 16 4.53 9.22 -0.81
CA ARG A 16 4.19 7.90 -0.26
C ARG A 16 3.28 8.04 0.95
N ASP A 17 3.67 8.88 1.90
CA ASP A 17 2.97 9.02 3.19
C ASP A 17 1.59 9.64 3.00
N GLU A 18 1.44 10.63 2.12
CA GLU A 18 0.14 11.19 1.73
C GLU A 18 -0.79 10.12 1.11
N TYR A 19 -0.27 9.32 0.18
CA TYR A 19 -1.02 8.23 -0.44
C TYR A 19 -1.42 7.18 0.60
N TRP A 20 -0.52 6.78 1.50
CA TRP A 20 -0.82 5.81 2.55
C TRP A 20 -1.83 6.33 3.57
N ALA A 21 -1.74 7.60 3.97
CA ALA A 21 -2.72 8.23 4.85
C ALA A 21 -4.12 8.24 4.22
N CYS A 22 -4.22 8.51 2.91
CA CYS A 22 -5.48 8.42 2.19
C CYS A 22 -6.06 7.00 2.21
N LEU A 23 -5.21 5.98 2.02
CA LEU A 23 -5.65 4.59 2.07
C LEU A 23 -6.08 4.18 3.48
N GLU A 24 -5.38 4.61 4.52
CA GLU A 24 -5.80 4.35 5.92
C GLU A 24 -7.22 4.88 6.18
N GLN A 25 -7.55 6.06 5.65
CA GLN A 25 -8.85 6.71 5.85
C GLN A 25 -9.98 6.11 4.99
N HIS A 26 -9.69 5.79 3.73
CA HIS A 26 -10.73 5.39 2.76
C HIS A 26 -10.77 3.89 2.47
N ALA A 27 -9.66 3.17 2.63
CA ALA A 27 -9.53 1.76 2.29
C ALA A 27 -8.40 1.07 3.09
N PRO A 28 -8.54 0.91 4.43
CA PRO A 28 -7.46 0.42 5.30
C PRO A 28 -7.02 -1.01 4.99
N MET A 29 -7.91 -1.82 4.40
CA MET A 29 -7.62 -3.20 3.98
C MET A 29 -7.11 -3.30 2.53
N HIS A 30 -7.04 -2.19 1.79
CA HIS A 30 -6.59 -2.18 0.39
C HIS A 30 -5.13 -2.57 0.29
N ASN A 31 -4.84 -3.51 -0.61
CA ASN A 31 -3.50 -3.95 -0.93
C ASN A 31 -3.09 -3.50 -2.35
N SER A 32 -2.00 -2.76 -2.43
CA SER A 32 -1.50 -2.29 -3.73
C SER A 32 -0.92 -3.43 -4.59
N THR A 33 -0.82 -4.66 -4.05
CA THR A 33 -0.40 -5.88 -4.77
C THR A 33 -1.59 -6.79 -5.14
N SER A 34 -2.81 -6.48 -4.68
CA SER A 34 -4.09 -7.15 -4.99
C SER A 34 -4.41 -7.35 -6.46
N GLY A 35 -4.02 -6.35 -7.25
CA GLY A 35 -4.69 -6.05 -8.52
C GLY A 35 -6.09 -5.44 -8.33
N GLU A 36 -6.51 -5.17 -7.08
CA GLU A 36 -7.76 -4.50 -6.79
C GLU A 36 -7.71 -3.02 -7.19
N PRO A 37 -8.83 -2.44 -7.64
CA PRO A 37 -8.87 -1.04 -8.05
C PRO A 37 -8.58 -0.13 -6.86
N GLU A 38 -7.68 0.83 -7.08
CA GLU A 38 -7.38 1.88 -6.13
C GLU A 38 -8.65 2.69 -5.77
N PRO A 39 -8.84 3.07 -4.50
CA PRO A 39 -10.00 3.85 -4.09
C PRO A 39 -9.99 5.22 -4.80
N LYS A 40 -11.14 5.63 -5.34
CA LYS A 40 -11.29 6.86 -6.15
C LYS A 40 -10.70 8.10 -5.48
N ALA A 41 -10.82 8.20 -4.16
CA ALA A 41 -10.25 9.30 -3.36
C ALA A 41 -8.71 9.36 -3.42
N CYS A 42 -8.04 8.20 -3.53
CA CYS A 42 -6.58 8.11 -3.48
C CYS A 42 -5.92 7.91 -4.86
N VAL A 43 -6.69 7.70 -5.94
CA VAL A 43 -6.14 7.53 -7.31
C VAL A 43 -5.27 8.71 -7.74
N ALA A 44 -5.64 9.95 -7.37
CA ALA A 44 -4.84 11.13 -7.69
C ALA A 44 -3.48 11.11 -6.97
N LEU A 45 -3.48 10.75 -5.69
CA LEU A 45 -2.27 10.60 -4.87
C LEU A 45 -1.41 9.44 -5.35
N ARG A 46 -2.02 8.34 -5.82
CA ARG A 46 -1.29 7.21 -6.42
C ARG A 46 -0.49 7.64 -7.64
N LYS A 47 -1.12 8.38 -8.55
CA LYS A 47 -0.44 8.91 -9.75
C LYS A 47 0.70 9.85 -9.38
N LEU A 48 0.53 10.67 -8.35
CA LEU A 48 1.58 11.54 -7.84
C LEU A 48 2.74 10.72 -7.26
N TYR A 49 2.43 9.71 -6.45
CA TYR A 49 3.39 8.80 -5.86
C TYR A 49 4.23 8.07 -6.92
N GLU A 50 3.59 7.50 -7.95
CA GLU A 50 4.28 6.83 -9.06
C GLU A 50 5.12 7.79 -9.92
N LYS A 51 4.73 9.06 -10.02
CA LYS A 51 5.49 10.08 -10.75
C LYS A 51 6.69 10.60 -9.96
N ARG A 52 6.57 10.71 -8.64
CA ARG A 52 7.62 11.28 -7.76
C ARG A 52 8.65 10.24 -7.32
N CYS A 53 8.26 8.97 -7.24
CA CYS A 53 9.13 7.89 -6.81
C CYS A 53 9.65 7.04 -7.97
N PRO A 54 10.88 6.54 -7.89
CA PRO A 54 11.35 5.50 -8.81
C PRO A 54 10.44 4.27 -8.76
N SER A 55 10.14 3.67 -9.92
CA SER A 55 9.24 2.52 -10.03
C SER A 55 9.67 1.31 -9.18
N GLN A 56 10.99 1.12 -8.98
CA GLN A 56 11.52 0.07 -8.09
C GLN A 56 11.18 0.35 -6.62
N TRP A 57 11.20 1.61 -6.21
CA TRP A 57 10.86 2.02 -4.85
C TRP A 57 9.37 1.85 -4.60
N VAL A 58 8.53 2.26 -5.56
CA VAL A 58 7.07 2.04 -5.49
C VAL A 58 6.76 0.57 -5.26
N LYS A 59 7.32 -0.33 -6.10
CA LYS A 59 7.14 -1.78 -5.94
C LYS A 59 7.61 -2.30 -4.58
N HIS A 60 8.75 -1.82 -4.10
CA HIS A 60 9.28 -2.23 -2.80
C HIS A 60 8.37 -1.79 -1.65
N PHE A 61 7.91 -0.54 -1.67
CA PHE A 61 7.03 0.03 -0.66
C PHE A 61 5.63 -0.59 -0.67
N ASP A 62 5.06 -0.85 -1.85
CA ASP A 62 3.76 -1.54 -1.98
C ASP A 62 3.80 -2.94 -1.34
N ARG A 63 4.88 -3.69 -1.61
CA ARG A 63 5.12 -5.01 -0.98
C ARG A 63 5.32 -4.88 0.53
N LYS A 64 6.10 -3.90 0.97
CA LYS A 64 6.36 -3.65 2.39
C LYS A 64 5.06 -3.36 3.16
N ARG A 65 4.22 -2.45 2.64
CA ARG A 65 2.93 -2.12 3.24
C ARG A 65 2.01 -3.35 3.33
N THR A 66 1.93 -4.14 2.26
CA THR A 66 1.13 -5.37 2.24
C THR A 66 1.60 -6.36 3.32
N TYR A 67 2.92 -6.51 3.48
CA TYR A 67 3.50 -7.37 4.52
C TYR A 67 3.25 -6.83 5.93
N GLU A 68 3.35 -5.52 6.14
CA GLU A 68 3.03 -4.88 7.42
C GLU A 68 1.56 -5.04 7.79
N GLN A 69 0.64 -4.84 6.85
CA GLN A 69 -0.79 -5.12 7.04
C GLN A 69 -1.02 -6.59 7.40
N PHE A 70 -0.36 -7.52 6.72
CA PHE A 70 -0.44 -8.95 7.03
C PHE A 70 0.06 -9.25 8.45
N LYS A 71 1.21 -8.68 8.86
CA LYS A 71 1.73 -8.81 10.23
C LYS A 71 0.77 -8.27 11.27
N VAL A 72 0.15 -7.11 11.02
CA VAL A 72 -0.85 -6.53 11.93
C VAL A 72 -2.08 -7.43 12.04
N LYS A 73 -2.57 -7.99 10.93
CA LYS A 73 -3.68 -8.96 10.94
C LYS A 73 -3.31 -10.21 11.75
N MET A 74 -2.13 -10.77 11.53
CA MET A 74 -1.66 -11.95 12.26
C MET A 74 -1.44 -11.66 13.76
N ALA A 75 -0.94 -10.48 14.11
CA ALA A 75 -0.75 -10.07 15.50
C ALA A 75 -2.06 -9.84 16.26
N LYS A 76 -3.15 -9.49 15.55
CA LYS A 76 -4.50 -9.35 16.15
C LYS A 76 -5.14 -10.70 16.50
N GLY A 77 -4.48 -11.82 16.20
CA GLY A 77 -4.99 -13.17 16.44
C GLY A 77 -5.46 -13.84 15.16
N TYR A 78 -5.24 -15.14 15.07
CA TYR A 78 -5.75 -15.99 13.99
C TYR A 78 -7.20 -16.34 14.30
N GLU A 79 -8.16 -15.78 13.55
CA GLU A 79 -9.51 -16.37 13.49
C GLU A 79 -9.39 -17.66 12.65
N PRO A 80 -9.67 -18.84 13.22
CA PRO A 80 -9.71 -20.09 12.45
C PRO A 80 -10.68 -19.96 11.28
N LEU A 81 -10.34 -20.57 10.15
CA LEU A 81 -11.16 -20.69 8.95
C LEU A 81 -12.43 -21.52 9.21
N GLU A 82 -13.34 -21.09 10.08
CA GLU A 82 -14.69 -21.62 10.14
C GLU A 82 -15.58 -20.74 9.26
N GLU A 83 -15.63 -20.98 7.93
CA GLU A 83 -16.83 -20.72 7.10
C GLU A 83 -16.68 -20.98 5.58
N GLN A 84 -15.89 -21.96 5.13
CA GLN A 84 -15.97 -22.42 3.73
C GLN A 84 -16.18 -23.94 3.54
N GLN A 85 -16.55 -24.67 4.60
CA GLN A 85 -17.00 -26.08 4.49
C GLN A 85 -18.50 -26.28 4.76
N LYS A 86 -19.29 -25.21 4.92
CA LYS A 86 -20.75 -25.29 5.06
C LYS A 86 -21.47 -24.40 4.06
N LYS A 87 -21.33 -24.70 2.78
CA LYS A 87 -22.41 -24.46 1.81
C LYS A 87 -22.71 -25.82 1.16
N ASN A 88 -23.86 -26.35 1.59
CA ASN A 88 -24.53 -27.55 1.11
C ASN A 88 -24.53 -27.68 -0.42
#